data_AF-A0A7W0YRZ6-F1
#
_entry.id   AF-A0A7W0YRZ6-F1
#
_cell.length_a   1.000
_cell.length_b   1.000
_cell.length_c   1.000
_cell.angle_alpha   90.00
_cell.angle_beta   90.00
_cell.angle_gamma   90.00
#
_symmetry.space_group_name_H-M   'P 1'
#
loop_
_entity.id
_entity.type
_entity.pdbx_description
1 polymer ?
#
loop_
_entity_poly.entity_id
_entity_poly.type
_entity_poly.pdbx_seq_one_letter_code
_entity_poly.pdbx_strand_id
1 'polypeptide(L)'
;LTASVIDATGNPVPGVTVMWTLSSGTGVFSAQSSLTDVAGQAFVSFTPGTVAGNNFINAAVAGVGSARYLVWTKALAPARIVIRGGNGQAGPLGRPLADSISVRVEDQYGNGVYQQPVQFAVTAGGGYTERLTLTTDTLGIASTRWIPGAIGANTATSAWSGQTVTFGATATGGAGTERADRERERTIGASAQ
;
A
#
# COMPACT_ATOMS: atom_id res chain seq x y z
N LEU A 1 -8.59 -13.63 -24.08
CA LEU A 1 -7.85 -12.59 -24.81
C LEU A 1 -7.99 -12.86 -26.29
N THR A 2 -8.10 -11.81 -27.11
CA THR A 2 -8.26 -11.91 -28.56
C THR A 2 -7.31 -10.95 -29.24
N ALA A 3 -6.52 -11.45 -30.18
CA ALA A 3 -5.63 -10.67 -31.03
C ALA A 3 -6.12 -10.75 -32.48
N SER A 4 -6.17 -9.61 -33.16
CA SER A 4 -6.55 -9.53 -34.58
C SER A 4 -5.30 -9.30 -35.42
N VAL A 5 -5.13 -10.08 -36.48
CA VAL A 5 -4.06 -9.92 -37.46
C VAL A 5 -4.69 -9.52 -38.79
N ILE A 6 -4.26 -8.36 -39.28
CA ILE A 6 -4.69 -7.79 -40.57
C ILE A 6 -3.47 -7.50 -41.43
N ASP A 7 -3.67 -7.52 -42.75
CA ASP A 7 -2.66 -7.07 -43.70
C ASP A 7 -2.61 -5.53 -43.80
N ALA A 8 -1.70 -5.01 -44.62
CA ALA A 8 -1.52 -3.57 -44.82
C ALA A 8 -2.74 -2.87 -45.46
N THR A 9 -3.64 -3.62 -46.07
CA THR A 9 -4.87 -3.13 -46.68
C THR A 9 -6.11 -3.29 -45.78
N GLY A 10 -5.93 -3.85 -44.58
CA GLY A 10 -6.97 -4.04 -43.58
C GLY A 10 -7.73 -5.37 -43.67
N ASN A 11 -7.31 -6.31 -44.54
CA ASN A 11 -7.98 -7.61 -44.62
C ASN A 11 -7.50 -8.56 -43.51
N PRO A 12 -8.39 -9.40 -42.94
CA PRO A 12 -8.01 -10.39 -41.94
C PRO A 12 -7.09 -11.46 -42.54
N VAL A 13 -6.07 -11.87 -41.78
CA VAL A 13 -5.10 -12.89 -42.22
C VAL A 13 -5.27 -14.18 -41.39
N PRO A 14 -5.86 -15.25 -41.96
CA PRO A 14 -6.00 -16.54 -41.29
C PRO A 14 -4.69 -17.35 -41.23
N GLY A 15 -4.60 -18.28 -40.28
CA GLY A 15 -3.48 -19.22 -40.17
C GLY A 15 -2.17 -18.66 -39.62
N VAL A 16 -2.17 -17.41 -39.13
CA VAL A 16 -1.00 -16.77 -38.52
C VAL A 16 -0.86 -17.23 -37.07
N THR A 17 0.35 -17.62 -36.68
CA THR A 17 0.64 -17.99 -35.29
C THR A 17 0.84 -16.73 -34.43
N VAL A 18 0.01 -16.58 -33.40
CA VAL A 18 0.15 -15.57 -32.36
C VAL A 18 0.74 -16.24 -31.12
N MET A 19 1.89 -15.73 -30.65
CA MET A 19 2.53 -16.14 -29.41
C MET A 19 2.05 -15.30 -28.23
N TRP A 20 1.66 -15.95 -27.14
CA TRP A 20 1.18 -15.31 -25.91
C TRP A 20 2.24 -15.42 -24.83
N THR A 21 2.66 -14.27 -24.29
CA THR A 21 3.68 -14.21 -23.25
C THR A 21 3.27 -13.28 -22.14
N LEU A 22 3.73 -13.57 -20.92
CA LEU A 22 3.58 -12.70 -19.78
C LEU A 22 4.86 -11.87 -19.63
N SER A 23 4.76 -10.56 -19.74
CA SER A 23 5.88 -9.64 -19.47
C SER A 23 6.09 -9.40 -17.98
N SER A 24 5.00 -9.35 -17.22
CA SER A 24 5.01 -9.28 -15.76
C SER A 24 3.65 -9.69 -15.19
N GLY A 25 3.64 -10.07 -13.92
CA GLY A 25 2.47 -10.62 -13.23
C GLY A 25 2.60 -12.12 -12.99
N THR A 26 1.48 -12.78 -12.69
CA THR A 26 1.41 -14.23 -12.46
C THR A 26 0.17 -14.81 -13.15
N GLY A 27 0.26 -16.05 -13.62
CA GLY A 27 -0.87 -16.74 -14.24
C GLY A 27 -0.43 -17.72 -15.31
N VAL A 28 -1.41 -18.34 -15.95
CA VAL A 28 -1.20 -19.35 -16.99
C VAL A 28 -2.12 -19.08 -18.18
N PHE A 29 -1.61 -19.38 -19.37
CA PHE A 29 -2.39 -19.41 -20.60
C PHE A 29 -2.89 -20.83 -20.86
N SER A 30 -4.06 -20.98 -21.48
CA SER A 30 -4.54 -22.28 -21.95
C SER A 30 -3.63 -22.90 -23.01
N ALA A 31 -2.89 -22.06 -23.75
CA ALA A 31 -1.83 -22.44 -24.69
C ALA A 31 -0.84 -21.27 -24.84
N GLN A 32 0.43 -21.54 -25.14
CA GLN A 32 1.43 -20.49 -25.37
C GLN A 32 1.32 -19.85 -26.77
N SER A 33 0.56 -20.44 -27.67
CA SER A 33 0.28 -19.91 -28.99
C SER A 33 -1.10 -20.32 -29.48
N SER A 34 -1.68 -19.53 -30.39
CA SER A 34 -2.87 -19.91 -31.15
C SER A 34 -2.80 -19.39 -32.59
N LEU A 35 -3.53 -20.05 -33.49
CA LEU A 35 -3.64 -19.65 -34.89
C LEU A 35 -4.81 -18.67 -35.07
N THR A 36 -4.67 -17.73 -36.00
CA THR A 36 -5.79 -16.88 -36.41
C THR A 36 -6.82 -17.65 -37.23
N ASP A 37 -8.09 -17.42 -36.96
CA ASP A 37 -9.21 -17.97 -37.71
C ASP A 37 -9.47 -17.21 -39.03
N VAL A 38 -10.56 -17.53 -39.72
CA VAL A 38 -10.98 -16.88 -40.98
C VAL A 38 -11.26 -15.38 -40.86
N ALA A 39 -11.53 -14.90 -39.64
CA ALA A 39 -11.71 -13.48 -39.33
C ALA A 39 -10.39 -12.82 -38.89
N GLY A 40 -9.25 -13.53 -38.99
CA GLY A 40 -7.95 -13.02 -38.58
C GLY A 40 -7.79 -12.96 -37.06
N GLN A 41 -8.61 -13.68 -36.29
CA GLN A 41 -8.61 -13.59 -34.83
C GLN A 41 -7.98 -14.83 -34.19
N ALA A 42 -7.03 -14.61 -33.27
CA ALA A 42 -6.45 -15.64 -32.42
C ALA A 42 -6.96 -15.47 -30.99
N PHE A 43 -7.35 -16.58 -30.37
CA PHE A 43 -7.93 -16.61 -29.03
C PHE A 43 -7.03 -17.35 -28.05
N VAL A 44 -6.99 -16.90 -26.80
CA VAL A 44 -6.41 -17.64 -25.68
C VAL A 44 -7.15 -17.32 -24.39
N SER A 45 -7.31 -18.32 -23.51
CA SER A 45 -7.76 -18.09 -22.15
C SER A 45 -6.56 -17.82 -21.24
N PHE A 46 -6.64 -16.76 -20.44
CA PHE A 46 -5.66 -16.45 -19.41
C PHE A 46 -6.31 -16.61 -18.04
N THR A 47 -5.72 -17.46 -17.21
CA THR A 47 -6.12 -17.66 -15.81
C THR A 47 -5.09 -16.93 -14.95
N PRO A 48 -5.47 -15.81 -14.30
CA PRO A 48 -4.55 -15.09 -13.43
C PRO A 48 -4.14 -15.92 -12.21
N GLY A 49 -2.94 -15.66 -11.69
CA GLY A 49 -2.44 -16.29 -10.48
C GLY A 49 -3.07 -15.72 -9.20
N THR A 50 -2.48 -16.06 -8.06
CA THR A 50 -2.97 -15.61 -6.74
C THR A 50 -2.49 -14.23 -6.33
N VAL A 51 -1.54 -13.63 -7.06
CA VAL A 51 -1.02 -12.30 -6.74
C VAL A 51 -1.92 -11.24 -7.38
N ALA A 52 -2.54 -10.41 -6.55
CA ALA A 52 -3.35 -9.30 -7.02
C ALA A 52 -2.47 -8.22 -7.66
N GLY A 53 -3.02 -7.54 -8.68
CA GLY A 53 -2.32 -6.49 -9.41
C GLY A 53 -2.38 -6.67 -10.92
N ASN A 54 -1.51 -5.95 -11.60
CA ASN A 54 -1.50 -5.86 -13.05
C ASN A 54 -0.69 -7.02 -13.66
N ASN A 55 -1.29 -7.70 -14.64
CA ASN A 55 -0.60 -8.63 -15.52
C ASN A 55 -0.44 -7.98 -16.89
N PHE A 56 0.79 -7.88 -17.36
CA PHE A 56 1.10 -7.35 -18.69
C PHE A 56 1.36 -8.51 -19.63
N ILE A 57 0.53 -8.64 -20.66
CA ILE A 57 0.55 -9.77 -21.59
C ILE A 57 0.86 -9.24 -22.99
N ASN A 58 1.75 -9.93 -23.71
CA ASN A 58 2.02 -9.65 -25.12
C ASN A 58 1.39 -10.74 -25.99
N ALA A 59 0.73 -10.31 -27.07
CA ALA A 59 0.41 -11.14 -28.22
C ALA A 59 1.37 -10.75 -29.35
N ALA A 60 2.25 -11.65 -29.76
CA ALA A 60 3.30 -11.38 -30.73
C ALA A 60 3.14 -12.24 -31.99
N VAL A 61 3.37 -11.63 -33.14
CA VAL A 61 3.49 -12.32 -34.43
C VAL A 61 4.91 -12.10 -34.94
N ALA A 62 5.61 -13.19 -35.26
CA ALA A 62 6.98 -13.14 -35.75
C ALA A 62 7.09 -12.30 -37.03
N GLY A 63 8.04 -11.37 -37.07
CA GLY A 63 8.24 -10.48 -38.21
C GLY A 63 7.23 -9.35 -38.37
N VAL A 64 6.20 -9.26 -37.51
CA VAL A 64 5.17 -8.20 -37.57
C VAL A 64 5.26 -7.28 -36.34
N GLY A 65 5.21 -7.83 -35.13
CA GLY A 65 5.24 -7.05 -33.90
C GLY A 65 4.39 -7.64 -32.79
N SER A 66 4.08 -6.83 -31.78
CA SER A 66 3.30 -7.27 -30.61
C SER A 66 2.25 -6.27 -30.16
N ALA A 67 1.08 -6.77 -29.78
CA ALA A 67 0.06 -6.03 -29.03
C ALA A 67 0.19 -6.30 -27.53
N ARG A 68 -0.12 -5.31 -26.69
CA ARG A 68 -0.09 -5.41 -25.23
C ARG A 68 -1.49 -5.40 -24.63
N TYR A 69 -1.70 -6.27 -23.65
CA TYR A 69 -2.90 -6.34 -22.84
C TYR A 69 -2.56 -6.08 -21.38
N LEU A 70 -3.47 -5.40 -20.69
CA LEU A 70 -3.46 -5.24 -19.25
C LEU A 70 -4.62 -6.05 -18.66
N VAL A 71 -4.31 -7.06 -17.85
CA VAL A 71 -5.31 -7.84 -17.12
C VAL A 71 -5.11 -7.63 -15.62
N TRP A 72 -6.11 -7.05 -14.95
CA TRP A 72 -6.05 -6.83 -13.52
C TRP A 72 -6.57 -8.05 -12.74
N THR A 73 -5.75 -8.53 -11.80
CA THR A 73 -6.15 -9.55 -10.81
C THR A 73 -6.61 -8.84 -9.56
N LYS A 74 -7.89 -8.99 -9.23
CA LYS A 74 -8.47 -8.48 -8.00
C LYS A 74 -8.01 -9.33 -6.81
N ALA A 75 -7.69 -8.70 -5.68
CA ALA A 75 -7.53 -9.41 -4.42
C ALA A 75 -8.84 -10.11 -4.01
N LEU A 76 -8.73 -11.20 -3.27
CA LEU A 76 -9.90 -11.90 -2.74
C LEU A 76 -10.55 -11.13 -1.59
N ALA A 77 -11.52 -11.77 -0.94
CA ALA A 77 -12.13 -11.25 0.27
C ALA A 77 -11.04 -10.92 1.32
N PRO A 78 -11.11 -9.75 1.96
CA PRO A 78 -10.14 -9.36 2.97
C PRO A 78 -10.25 -10.32 4.16
N ALA A 79 -9.10 -10.72 4.68
CA ALA A 79 -8.98 -11.74 5.73
C ALA A 79 -8.37 -11.18 7.02
N ARG A 80 -7.42 -10.23 6.91
CA ARG A 80 -6.71 -9.69 8.08
C ARG A 80 -6.23 -8.26 7.89
N ILE A 81 -5.96 -7.60 9.01
CA ILE A 81 -5.24 -6.34 9.07
C ILE A 81 -3.87 -6.56 9.70
N VAL A 82 -2.82 -5.98 9.11
CA VAL A 82 -1.44 -6.10 9.58
C VAL A 82 -0.77 -4.72 9.65
N ILE A 83 0.20 -4.58 10.56
CA ILE A 83 1.05 -3.38 10.62
C ILE A 83 1.97 -3.37 9.40
N ARG A 84 2.04 -2.24 8.71
CA ARG A 84 2.92 -2.03 7.56
C ARG A 84 4.14 -1.15 7.89
N GLY A 85 4.01 -0.20 8.81
CA GLY A 85 5.10 0.70 9.16
C GLY A 85 4.75 1.69 10.27
N GLY A 86 5.77 2.38 10.79
CA GLY A 86 5.62 3.41 11.82
C GLY A 86 5.39 2.89 13.25
N ASN A 87 5.58 1.60 13.52
CA ASN A 87 5.49 1.06 14.87
C ASN A 87 6.83 1.20 15.63
N GLY A 88 6.76 1.40 16.95
CA GLY A 88 7.93 1.43 17.83
C GLY A 88 8.79 2.69 17.71
N GLN A 89 8.22 3.78 17.19
CA GLN A 89 8.94 5.03 16.95
C GLN A 89 9.23 5.80 18.25
N ALA A 90 10.18 6.72 18.18
CA ALA A 90 10.37 7.73 19.21
C ALA A 90 10.38 9.12 18.57
N GLY A 91 9.86 10.12 19.29
CA GLY A 91 9.84 11.49 18.81
C GLY A 91 9.42 12.49 19.88
N PRO A 92 9.58 13.79 19.65
CA PRO A 92 9.23 14.81 20.63
C PRO A 92 7.73 14.80 20.95
N LEU A 93 7.37 15.04 22.22
CA LEU A 93 5.97 15.20 22.61
C LEU A 93 5.27 16.33 21.85
N GLY A 94 3.98 16.18 21.57
CA GLY A 94 3.18 17.20 20.87
C GLY A 94 3.66 17.51 19.45
N ARG A 95 4.64 16.75 18.94
CA ARG A 95 5.12 16.84 17.59
C ARG A 95 4.91 15.52 16.86
N PRO A 96 4.77 15.57 15.54
CA PRO A 96 4.48 14.37 14.79
C PRO A 96 5.71 13.47 14.72
N LEU A 97 5.47 12.16 14.80
CA LEU A 97 6.52 11.15 14.63
C LEU A 97 7.12 11.21 13.22
N ALA A 98 8.33 10.67 13.08
CA ALA A 98 9.10 10.71 11.84
C ALA A 98 8.37 10.02 10.69
N ASP A 99 7.81 8.84 10.97
CA ASP A 99 7.00 8.06 10.04
C ASP A 99 5.52 8.08 10.43
N SER A 100 4.65 8.05 9.42
CA SER A 100 3.23 7.77 9.64
C SER A 100 3.02 6.32 10.08
N ILE A 101 2.08 6.09 10.99
CA ILE A 101 1.62 4.73 11.26
C ILE A 101 0.82 4.25 10.06
N SER A 102 1.08 3.02 9.64
CA SER A 102 0.41 2.43 8.49
C SER A 102 0.06 0.98 8.72
N VAL A 103 -1.11 0.61 8.22
CA VAL A 103 -1.60 -0.77 8.18
C VAL A 103 -1.87 -1.19 6.76
N ARG A 104 -1.97 -2.49 6.54
CA ARG A 104 -2.46 -3.08 5.30
C ARG A 104 -3.59 -4.05 5.61
N VAL A 105 -4.69 -3.95 4.86
CA VAL A 105 -5.72 -5.00 4.85
C VAL A 105 -5.39 -5.99 3.75
N GLU A 106 -5.26 -7.25 4.11
CA GLU A 106 -4.79 -8.34 3.24
C GLU A 106 -5.85 -9.44 3.09
N ASP A 107 -5.89 -10.07 1.91
CA ASP A 107 -6.59 -11.32 1.70
C ASP A 107 -5.79 -12.53 2.21
N GLN A 108 -6.34 -13.74 2.02
CA GLN A 108 -5.70 -15.00 2.46
C GLN A 108 -4.34 -15.29 1.81
N TYR A 109 -4.02 -14.63 0.68
CA TYR A 109 -2.76 -14.78 -0.04
C TYR A 109 -1.79 -13.63 0.23
N GLY A 110 -2.12 -12.69 1.12
CA GLY A 110 -1.29 -11.52 1.43
C GLY A 110 -1.45 -10.36 0.45
N ASN A 111 -2.47 -10.39 -0.41
CA ASN A 111 -2.73 -9.29 -1.33
C ASN A 111 -3.45 -8.14 -0.64
N GLY A 112 -3.03 -6.92 -0.95
CA GLY A 112 -3.72 -5.73 -0.45
C GLY A 112 -5.11 -5.58 -1.02
N VAL A 113 -6.09 -5.36 -0.14
CA VAL A 113 -7.50 -5.19 -0.54
C VAL A 113 -7.87 -3.71 -0.55
N TYR A 114 -8.32 -3.23 -1.71
CA TYR A 114 -8.72 -1.83 -1.93
C TYR A 114 -10.04 -1.48 -1.22
N GLN A 115 -10.21 -0.20 -0.86
CA GLN A 115 -11.45 0.39 -0.34
C GLN A 115 -11.94 -0.22 0.99
N GLN A 116 -11.02 -0.63 1.84
CA GLN A 116 -11.36 -1.13 3.18
C GLN A 116 -11.33 0.01 4.20
N PRO A 117 -12.41 0.27 4.94
CA PRO A 117 -12.46 1.34 5.93
C PRO A 117 -11.68 0.95 7.20
N VAL A 118 -10.63 1.70 7.50
CA VAL A 118 -9.75 1.52 8.64
C VAL A 118 -9.93 2.70 9.59
N GLN A 119 -10.09 2.39 10.87
CA GLN A 119 -10.17 3.37 11.94
C GLN A 119 -8.85 3.42 12.72
N PHE A 120 -8.44 4.61 13.15
CA PHE A 120 -7.27 4.86 13.97
C PHE A 120 -7.70 5.60 15.24
N ALA A 121 -7.18 5.17 16.38
CA ALA A 121 -7.47 5.81 17.67
C ALA A 121 -6.23 5.76 18.57
N VAL A 122 -5.93 6.86 19.24
CA VAL A 122 -4.93 6.85 20.32
C VAL A 122 -5.59 6.28 21.57
N THR A 123 -4.97 5.29 22.20
CA THR A 123 -5.53 4.55 23.34
C THR A 123 -4.84 4.85 24.66
N ALA A 124 -3.57 5.28 24.65
CA ALA A 124 -2.85 5.72 25.84
C ALA A 124 -1.78 6.77 25.51
N GLY A 125 -1.40 7.56 26.52
CA GLY A 125 -0.43 8.65 26.39
C GLY A 125 -0.99 9.95 25.81
N GLY A 126 -2.24 9.96 25.32
CA GLY A 126 -2.88 11.15 24.75
C GLY A 126 -2.30 11.55 23.39
N GLY A 127 -2.65 12.75 22.91
CA GLY A 127 -2.34 13.18 21.55
C GLY A 127 -3.41 12.71 20.56
N TYR A 128 -3.08 12.64 19.26
CA TYR A 128 -4.06 12.33 18.21
C TYR A 128 -3.40 11.80 16.94
N THR A 129 -4.20 11.17 16.09
CA THR A 129 -3.84 10.92 14.68
C THR A 129 -4.53 11.96 13.81
N GLU A 130 -3.85 12.47 12.78
CA GLU A 130 -4.40 13.54 11.91
C GLU A 130 -5.67 13.10 11.18
N ARG A 131 -5.78 11.79 10.91
CA ARG A 131 -6.97 11.16 10.35
C ARG A 131 -7.39 9.94 11.15
N LEU A 132 -8.63 9.95 11.62
CA LEU A 132 -9.24 8.87 12.39
C LEU A 132 -9.84 7.76 11.52
N THR A 133 -10.29 8.08 10.30
CA THR A 133 -10.85 7.09 9.37
C THR A 133 -10.29 7.31 7.96
N LEU A 134 -9.83 6.21 7.37
CA LEU A 134 -9.23 6.14 6.04
C LEU A 134 -9.74 4.91 5.32
N THR A 135 -9.85 4.97 4.00
CA THR A 135 -10.03 3.79 3.17
C THR A 135 -8.69 3.35 2.61
N THR A 136 -8.45 2.04 2.52
CA THR A 136 -7.21 1.52 1.95
C THR A 136 -7.07 1.88 0.47
N ASP A 137 -5.84 2.14 0.04
CA ASP A 137 -5.47 2.39 -1.35
C ASP A 137 -5.42 1.10 -2.20
N THR A 138 -5.02 1.22 -3.47
CA THR A 138 -4.94 0.08 -4.41
C THR A 138 -3.95 -1.00 -4.00
N LEU A 139 -3.04 -0.69 -3.07
CA LEU A 139 -2.10 -1.63 -2.46
C LEU A 139 -2.61 -2.17 -1.11
N GLY A 140 -3.83 -1.82 -0.72
CA GLY A 140 -4.47 -2.21 0.54
C GLY A 140 -3.97 -1.44 1.75
N ILE A 141 -3.30 -0.30 1.57
CA ILE A 141 -2.64 0.44 2.66
C ILE A 141 -3.50 1.61 3.12
N ALA A 142 -3.61 1.78 4.44
CA ALA A 142 -4.12 3.01 5.06
C ALA A 142 -3.03 3.56 6.00
N SER A 143 -2.76 4.86 5.94
CA SER A 143 -1.73 5.51 6.75
C SER A 143 -2.20 6.86 7.28
N THR A 144 -1.79 7.16 8.51
CA THR A 144 -2.11 8.42 9.20
C THR A 144 -0.91 8.87 10.01
N ARG A 145 -0.75 10.18 10.14
CA ARG A 145 0.32 10.77 10.93
C ARG A 145 -0.08 10.78 12.39
N TRP A 146 0.86 10.44 13.28
CA TRP A 146 0.61 10.33 14.71
C TRP A 146 1.42 11.36 15.50
N ILE A 147 0.72 12.09 16.37
CA ILE A 147 1.28 13.05 17.32
C ILE A 147 1.05 12.48 18.73
N PRO A 148 2.10 12.00 19.43
CA PRO A 148 1.98 11.53 20.82
C PRO A 148 1.81 12.69 21.80
N GLY A 149 1.11 12.44 22.91
CA GLY A 149 0.76 13.48 23.89
C GLY A 149 1.77 13.63 25.02
N ALA A 150 1.92 12.58 25.84
CA ALA A 150 2.68 12.58 27.09
C ALA A 150 4.05 11.93 26.90
N ILE A 151 5.07 12.44 27.61
CA ILE A 151 6.42 11.85 27.66
C ILE A 151 6.32 10.38 28.12
N GLY A 152 7.11 9.51 27.49
CA GLY A 152 7.10 8.07 27.74
C GLY A 152 6.23 7.31 26.74
N ALA A 153 5.73 6.15 27.16
CA ALA A 153 5.00 5.25 26.28
C ALA A 153 3.63 5.82 25.87
N ASN A 154 3.35 5.77 24.57
CA ASN A 154 2.08 6.10 23.94
C ASN A 154 1.62 4.89 23.12
N THR A 155 0.32 4.67 23.04
CA THR A 155 -0.25 3.59 22.23
C THR A 155 -1.39 4.11 21.34
N ALA A 156 -1.43 3.61 20.11
CA ALA A 156 -2.53 3.83 19.19
C ALA A 156 -2.97 2.50 18.59
N THR A 157 -4.25 2.35 18.28
CA THR A 157 -4.80 1.18 17.61
C THR A 157 -5.26 1.53 16.22
N SER A 158 -5.17 0.55 15.32
CA SER A 158 -5.87 0.56 14.05
C SER A 158 -6.84 -0.62 13.99
N ALA A 159 -8.10 -0.35 13.65
CA ALA A 159 -9.17 -1.32 13.64
C ALA A 159 -9.82 -1.43 12.26
N TRP A 160 -10.14 -2.67 11.89
CA TRP A 160 -10.86 -2.99 10.66
C TRP A 160 -11.69 -4.26 10.90
N SER A 161 -13.00 -4.20 10.61
CA SER A 161 -13.90 -5.36 10.68
C SER A 161 -13.81 -6.18 11.99
N GLY A 162 -13.69 -5.48 13.14
CA GLY A 162 -13.53 -6.10 14.46
C GLY A 162 -12.11 -6.60 14.79
N GLN A 163 -11.19 -6.67 13.83
CA GLN A 163 -9.77 -6.92 14.09
C GLN A 163 -9.05 -5.63 14.47
N THR A 164 -8.05 -5.73 15.33
CA THR A 164 -7.27 -4.58 15.81
C THR A 164 -5.78 -4.91 15.85
N VAL A 165 -4.95 -3.95 15.44
CA VAL A 165 -3.50 -3.95 15.66
C VAL A 165 -3.09 -2.74 16.50
N THR A 166 -2.02 -2.88 17.28
CA THR A 166 -1.55 -1.83 18.21
C THR A 166 -0.18 -1.32 17.80
N PHE A 167 -0.07 0.00 17.71
CA PHE A 167 1.17 0.75 17.55
C PHE A 167 1.65 1.25 18.91
N GLY A 168 2.94 1.13 19.18
CA GLY A 168 3.62 1.79 20.28
C GLY A 168 4.50 2.92 19.77
N ALA A 169 4.62 3.99 20.55
CA ALA A 169 5.64 5.03 20.36
C ALA A 169 6.12 5.55 21.71
N THR A 170 7.32 6.14 21.73
CA THR A 170 7.86 6.82 22.91
C THR A 170 7.97 8.31 22.63
N ALA A 171 7.21 9.12 23.36
CA ALA A 171 7.40 10.57 23.31
C ALA A 171 8.58 10.97 24.19
N THR A 172 9.52 11.73 23.65
CA THR A 172 10.64 12.29 24.39
C THR A 172 10.33 13.72 24.79
N GLY A 173 10.71 14.10 26.01
CA GLY A 173 10.80 15.51 26.37
C GLY A 173 11.77 16.20 25.41
N GLY A 174 11.42 17.38 24.91
CA GLY A 174 12.46 18.26 24.40
C GLY A 174 13.48 18.49 25.51
N ALA A 175 14.77 18.63 25.18
CA ALA A 175 15.74 19.15 26.12
C ALA A 175 15.27 20.56 26.52
N GLY A 176 14.42 20.63 27.55
CA GLY A 176 14.02 21.88 28.16
C GLY A 176 15.30 22.51 28.68
N THR A 177 15.54 23.75 28.30
CA THR A 177 16.48 24.66 28.95
C THR A 177 16.02 24.89 30.39
N GLU A 178 16.12 23.85 31.24
CA GLU A 178 15.72 23.83 32.64
C GLU A 178 16.84 24.42 33.54
N ARG A 179 17.59 25.40 33.00
CA ARG A 179 18.69 26.09 33.67
C ARG A 179 18.62 27.62 33.57
N ALA A 180 17.49 28.23 33.23
CA ALA A 180 17.37 29.69 33.21
C ALA A 180 16.62 30.28 34.43
N ASP A 181 15.80 29.50 35.14
CA ASP A 181 14.96 30.05 36.24
C ASP A 181 15.47 29.80 37.67
N ARG A 182 16.58 29.08 37.86
CA ARG A 182 17.20 28.94 39.20
C ARG A 182 18.27 29.99 39.54
N GLU A 183 18.57 30.92 38.64
CA GLU A 183 19.61 31.94 38.86
C GLU A 183 19.07 33.34 39.19
N ARG A 184 17.74 33.58 39.15
CA ARG A 184 17.15 34.87 39.55
C ARG A 184 16.86 35.02 41.05
N GLU A 185 17.02 33.97 41.85
CA GLU A 185 16.80 34.03 43.31
C GLU A 185 18.07 34.29 44.15
N ARG A 186 19.27 34.33 43.54
CA ARG A 186 20.52 34.57 44.29
C ARG A 186 21.01 36.03 44.32
N THR A 187 20.34 36.98 43.67
CA THR A 187 20.84 38.37 43.56
C THR A 187 20.15 39.37 44.52
N ILE A 188 19.14 38.98 45.30
CA ILE A 188 18.43 39.93 46.19
C ILE A 188 19.03 39.96 47.63
N GLY A 189 20.02 39.11 47.94
CA GLY A 189 20.52 38.92 49.32
C GLY A 189 21.76 39.72 49.75
N ALA A 190 22.36 40.57 48.92
CA ALA A 190 23.63 41.22 49.28
C ALA A 190 23.64 42.72 48.95
N SER A 191 23.08 43.53 49.84
CA SER A 191 23.58 44.87 50.19
C SER A 191 22.87 45.34 51.46
N ALA A 192 23.49 45.08 52.60
CA ALA A 192 23.27 45.81 53.84
C ALA A 192 24.54 46.61 54.13
N GLN A 193 24.45 47.93 54.04
CA GLN A 193 25.07 48.88 54.97
C GLN A 193 24.53 50.29 54.72
#